data_AF-A0A8H5MWR5-F1
#
_entry.id   AF-A0A8H5MWR5-F1
#
_cell.length_a   1.000
_cell.length_b   1.000
_cell.length_c   1.000
_cell.angle_alpha   90.00
_cell.angle_beta   90.00
_cell.angle_gamma   90.00
#
_symmetry.space_group_name_H-M   'P 1'
#
loop_
_entity.id
_entity.type
_entity.pdbx_description
1 polymer ?
#
loop_
_entity_poly.entity_id
_entity_poly.type
_entity_poly.pdbx_seq_one_letter_code
_entity_poly.pdbx_strand_id
1 'polypeptide(L)'
;MSVPAAWPSSPAKLTLEAWSQGCMIGALIIMIGITLANMRRGVMLHKLILIEVSIFINIASNRVSSHQISKLLLAMPNGFFTFFDPPTWGWYLSSTVIFLIISWNLHNVIAWMKNKPFLSKRNNAIYIGSIILVQPYWVLEIYANFTYFNTPNTHLFSSTRPLEAVCRDPWWIFTAINLFWNIKYRYEFKPLEIIRISPRFGLLLLSMSLSIIFIIVDLLSVTPVIPIGVINPFWKFAFIFKCFTDTIVLDDFKTALDKLNTTPDAEARQGSFL
;
A
#
# COMPACT_ATOMS: atom_id res chain seq x y z
N MET A 1 14.95 -2.27 -37.02
CA MET A 1 14.81 -1.30 -35.92
C MET A 1 13.65 -1.77 -35.07
N SER A 2 13.89 -2.26 -33.85
CA SER A 2 12.82 -2.71 -32.96
C SER A 2 12.05 -1.48 -32.47
N VAL A 3 10.75 -1.48 -32.71
CA VAL A 3 9.83 -0.43 -32.26
C VAL A 3 9.88 -0.43 -30.72
N PRO A 4 10.05 0.73 -30.05
CA PRO A 4 9.86 0.86 -28.61
C PRO A 4 8.53 0.22 -28.19
N ALA A 5 8.37 -0.24 -26.94
CA ALA A 5 7.11 -0.85 -26.48
C ALA A 5 5.91 0.01 -26.93
N ALA A 6 5.18 -0.50 -27.92
CA ALA A 6 4.21 0.33 -28.65
C ALA A 6 3.07 0.69 -27.71
N TRP A 7 2.67 1.96 -27.73
CA TRP A 7 1.48 2.44 -27.04
C TRP A 7 0.30 1.50 -27.33
N PRO A 8 -0.50 1.10 -26.33
CA PRO A 8 -1.51 0.05 -26.49
C PRO A 8 -2.52 0.45 -27.57
N SER A 9 -2.38 -0.15 -28.75
CA SER A 9 -3.09 0.25 -29.97
C SER A 9 -4.48 -0.40 -30.09
N SER A 10 -4.72 -1.49 -29.35
CA SER A 10 -6.02 -2.15 -29.32
C SER A 10 -6.97 -1.40 -28.38
N PRO A 11 -8.18 -0.99 -28.84
CA PRO A 11 -9.14 -0.24 -28.02
C PRO A 11 -9.43 -0.91 -26.67
N ALA A 12 -9.58 -2.23 -26.63
CA ALA A 12 -9.87 -2.96 -25.40
C ALA A 12 -8.78 -2.82 -24.32
N LYS A 13 -7.50 -2.85 -24.72
CA LYS A 13 -6.36 -2.67 -23.80
C LYS A 13 -6.29 -1.24 -23.27
N LEU A 14 -6.53 -0.26 -24.15
CA LEU A 14 -6.57 1.14 -23.76
C LEU A 14 -7.72 1.42 -22.79
N THR A 15 -8.92 0.91 -23.07
CA THR A 15 -10.09 1.05 -22.20
C THR A 15 -9.83 0.42 -20.83
N LEU A 16 -9.24 -0.78 -20.77
CA LEU A 16 -8.93 -1.44 -19.50
C LEU A 16 -7.89 -0.66 -18.68
N GLU A 17 -6.84 -0.15 -19.33
CA GLU A 17 -5.82 0.66 -18.67
C GLU A 17 -6.40 1.97 -18.16
N ALA A 18 -7.11 2.73 -19.01
CA ALA A 18 -7.74 3.99 -18.64
C ALA A 18 -8.77 3.83 -17.52
N TRP A 19 -9.62 2.78 -17.59
CA TRP A 19 -10.60 2.49 -16.54
C TRP A 19 -9.91 2.17 -15.22
N SER A 20 -8.91 1.29 -15.22
CA SER A 20 -8.23 0.88 -13.99
C SER A 20 -7.40 2.01 -13.38
N GLN A 21 -6.81 2.89 -14.20
CA GLN A 21 -6.15 4.12 -13.73
C GLN A 21 -7.17 5.10 -13.13
N GLY A 22 -8.28 5.35 -13.82
CA GLY A 22 -9.36 6.21 -13.32
C GLY A 22 -9.95 5.72 -12.00
N CYS A 23 -10.14 4.40 -11.86
CA CYS A 23 -10.60 3.78 -10.63
C CYS A 23 -9.60 4.01 -9.48
N MET A 24 -8.30 3.79 -9.72
CA MET A 24 -7.25 4.02 -8.72
C MET A 24 -7.20 5.48 -8.28
N ILE A 25 -7.16 6.42 -9.23
CA ILE A 25 -7.11 7.86 -8.91
C ILE A 25 -8.37 8.34 -8.20
N GLY A 26 -9.55 7.92 -8.65
CA GLY A 26 -10.81 8.25 -7.99
C GLY A 26 -10.84 7.76 -6.54
N ALA A 27 -10.38 6.53 -6.29
CA ALA A 27 -10.29 5.99 -4.93
C ALA A 27 -9.29 6.77 -4.06
N LEU A 28 -8.11 7.14 -4.58
CA LEU A 28 -7.13 7.96 -3.86
C LEU A 28 -7.70 9.33 -3.48
N ILE A 29 -8.40 10.00 -4.40
CA ILE A 29 -9.05 11.30 -4.13
C ILE A 29 -10.09 11.17 -3.02
N ILE A 30 -10.95 10.15 -3.09
CA ILE A 30 -11.95 9.90 -2.04
C ILE A 30 -11.26 9.65 -0.68
N MET A 31 -10.20 8.85 -0.65
CA MET A 31 -9.45 8.58 0.58
C MET A 31 -8.75 9.82 1.14
N ILE A 32 -8.22 10.71 0.29
CA ILE A 32 -7.72 12.01 0.71
C ILE A 32 -8.86 12.81 1.34
N GLY A 33 -10.03 12.87 0.70
CA GLY A 33 -11.22 13.56 1.23
C GLY A 33 -11.64 13.03 2.60
N ILE A 34 -11.73 11.71 2.76
CA ILE A 34 -12.03 11.07 4.05
C ILE A 34 -10.96 11.41 5.10
N THR A 35 -9.68 11.31 4.73
CA THR A 35 -8.57 11.61 5.64
C THR A 35 -8.63 13.06 6.11
N LEU A 36 -8.88 14.01 5.20
CA LEU A 36 -9.05 15.43 5.53
C LEU A 36 -10.30 15.69 6.39
N ALA A 37 -11.41 15.02 6.12
CA ALA A 37 -12.64 15.15 6.90
C ALA A 37 -12.49 14.60 8.32
N ASN A 38 -11.72 13.52 8.49
CA ASN A 38 -11.43 12.93 9.79
C ASN A 38 -10.40 13.73 10.60
N MET A 39 -9.62 14.62 9.97
CA MET A 39 -8.65 15.47 10.66
C MET A 39 -9.35 16.56 11.50
N ARG A 40 -9.29 16.43 12.84
CA ARG A 40 -9.87 17.41 13.78
C ARG A 40 -9.21 18.79 13.66
N ARG A 41 -10.04 19.86 13.62
CA ARG A 41 -9.62 21.27 13.61
C ARG A 41 -8.87 21.61 14.92
N GLY A 42 -7.63 22.11 14.80
CA GLY A 42 -6.89 22.72 15.92
C GLY A 42 -5.39 22.43 16.00
N VAL A 43 -4.84 21.51 15.19
CA VAL A 43 -3.41 21.18 15.24
C VAL A 43 -2.69 21.76 14.02
N MET A 44 -1.53 22.39 14.25
CA MET A 44 -0.54 22.96 13.30
C MET A 44 0.00 21.98 12.22
N LEU A 45 -0.77 20.97 11.84
CA LEU A 45 -0.43 19.86 10.97
C LEU A 45 -0.41 20.27 9.48
N HIS A 46 -1.25 21.22 9.07
CA HIS A 46 -1.33 21.69 7.69
C HIS A 46 -0.07 22.43 7.22
N LYS A 47 0.69 23.04 8.14
CA LYS A 47 1.99 23.69 7.83
C LYS A 47 3.17 22.72 7.81
N LEU A 48 3.03 21.53 8.42
CA LEU A 48 4.09 20.53 8.56
C LEU A 48 4.11 19.49 7.42
N ILE A 49 2.97 19.18 6.81
CA ILE A 49 2.87 18.26 5.65
C ILE A 49 3.73 18.76 4.47
N LEU A 50 3.82 20.08 4.27
CA LEU A 50 4.65 20.69 3.22
C LEU A 50 6.14 20.74 3.57
N ILE A 51 6.49 20.79 4.86
CA ILE A 51 7.89 20.84 5.33
C ILE A 51 8.49 19.43 5.49
N GLU A 52 7.67 18.40 5.75
CA GLU A 52 8.12 17.01 5.91
C GLU A 52 8.75 16.42 4.64
N VAL A 53 8.38 16.87 3.44
CA VAL A 53 9.04 16.44 2.19
C VAL A 53 10.54 16.82 2.21
N SER A 54 10.92 17.91 2.88
CA SER A 54 12.31 18.35 3.04
C SER A 54 13.03 17.69 4.25
N ILE A 55 12.29 17.03 5.15
CA ILE A 55 12.79 16.43 6.42
C ILE A 55 12.66 14.89 6.40
N PHE A 56 12.42 14.26 5.25
CA PHE A 56 12.27 12.80 5.14
C PHE A 56 13.52 11.99 5.55
N ILE A 57 14.64 12.64 5.86
CA ILE A 57 15.88 12.01 6.36
C ILE A 57 16.06 12.12 7.89
N ASN A 58 15.41 13.05 8.61
CA ASN A 58 15.89 13.38 9.97
C ASN A 58 15.00 13.05 11.17
N ILE A 59 13.67 12.94 11.09
CA ILE A 59 12.87 12.79 12.33
C ILE A 59 11.65 11.89 12.14
N ALA A 60 11.81 10.61 12.49
CA ALA A 60 10.73 9.66 12.68
C ALA A 60 9.85 10.02 13.91
N SER A 61 9.02 11.07 13.82
CA SER A 61 8.13 11.51 14.90
C SER A 61 6.64 11.35 14.57
N ASN A 62 6.03 10.34 15.20
CA ASN A 62 4.70 10.26 15.80
C ASN A 62 3.41 10.73 15.09
N ARG A 63 3.40 11.16 13.82
CA ARG A 63 2.15 11.64 13.19
C ARG A 63 1.73 10.85 11.95
N VAL A 64 1.18 9.66 12.20
CA VAL A 64 0.71 8.70 11.19
C VAL A 64 -0.28 9.31 10.17
N SER A 65 -1.11 10.28 10.56
CA SER A 65 -2.07 10.93 9.65
C SER A 65 -1.42 11.83 8.59
N SER A 66 -0.31 12.50 8.93
CA SER A 66 0.48 13.33 7.98
C SER A 66 1.03 12.47 6.83
N HIS A 67 1.61 11.33 7.20
CA HIS A 67 2.27 10.44 6.26
C HIS A 67 1.29 9.77 5.27
N GLN A 68 0.01 9.63 5.64
CA GLN A 68 -0.99 9.06 4.73
C GLN A 68 -1.30 9.97 3.55
N ILE A 69 -1.54 11.27 3.78
CA ILE A 69 -1.82 12.20 2.69
C ILE A 69 -0.63 12.28 1.74
N SER A 70 0.59 12.39 2.27
CA SER A 70 1.81 12.43 1.44
C SER A 70 1.97 11.16 0.60
N LYS A 71 1.73 9.98 1.19
CA LYS A 71 1.74 8.71 0.45
C LYS A 71 0.74 8.69 -0.70
N LEU A 72 -0.50 9.13 -0.46
CA LEU A 72 -1.56 9.14 -1.49
C LEU A 72 -1.20 10.11 -2.63
N LEU A 73 -0.70 11.31 -2.30
CA LEU A 73 -0.28 12.31 -3.27
C LEU A 73 0.91 11.84 -4.13
N LEU A 74 1.86 11.11 -3.55
CA LEU A 74 3.00 10.57 -4.29
C LEU A 74 2.59 9.51 -5.33
N ALA A 75 1.54 8.73 -5.08
CA ALA A 75 1.08 7.71 -6.02
C ALA A 75 0.23 8.29 -7.17
N MET A 76 -0.45 9.42 -6.95
CA MET A 76 -1.41 9.98 -7.90
C MET A 76 -0.83 10.33 -9.28
N PRO A 77 0.34 10.98 -9.42
CA PRO A 77 0.87 11.32 -10.74
C PRO A 77 0.99 10.12 -11.68
N ASN A 78 1.30 8.94 -11.15
CA ASN A 78 1.43 7.74 -11.97
C ASN A 78 0.09 7.29 -12.59
N GLY A 79 -1.07 7.72 -12.09
CA GLY A 79 -2.34 7.35 -12.74
C GLY A 79 -2.71 8.18 -13.98
N PHE A 80 -1.95 9.22 -14.31
CA PHE A 80 -2.28 10.13 -15.40
C PHE A 80 -1.50 9.88 -16.71
N PHE A 81 -0.60 8.89 -16.76
CA PHE A 81 0.23 8.71 -17.95
C PHE A 81 -0.58 8.40 -19.21
N THR A 82 -1.77 7.80 -19.09
CA THR A 82 -2.62 7.43 -20.24
C THR A 82 -3.18 8.63 -21.00
N PHE A 83 -3.09 9.85 -20.46
CA PHE A 83 -3.54 11.07 -21.14
C PHE A 83 -2.54 11.62 -22.15
N PHE A 84 -1.31 11.10 -22.17
CA PHE A 84 -0.25 11.60 -23.05
C PHE A 84 -0.03 10.65 -24.23
N ASP A 85 0.27 11.24 -25.39
CA ASP A 85 0.72 10.50 -26.56
C ASP A 85 2.24 10.26 -26.53
N PRO A 86 2.76 9.24 -27.24
CA PRO A 86 4.19 9.08 -27.45
C PRO A 86 4.81 10.31 -28.15
N PRO A 87 6.02 10.75 -27.74
CA PRO A 87 6.94 10.13 -26.77
C PRO A 87 6.68 10.55 -25.31
N THR A 88 5.88 11.59 -25.06
CA THR A 88 5.63 12.15 -23.72
C THR A 88 5.09 11.11 -22.75
N TRP A 89 4.27 10.17 -23.24
CA TRP A 89 3.78 9.01 -22.49
C TRP A 89 4.88 8.25 -21.72
N GLY A 90 5.95 7.83 -22.40
CA GLY A 90 7.02 7.01 -21.80
C GLY A 90 7.82 7.78 -20.75
N TRP A 91 8.12 9.05 -21.02
CA TRP A 91 8.84 9.94 -20.11
C TRP A 91 8.04 10.25 -18.85
N TYR A 92 6.74 10.56 -19.01
CA TYR A 92 5.85 10.85 -17.89
C TYR A 92 5.64 9.61 -17.01
N LEU A 93 5.37 8.44 -17.63
CA LEU A 93 5.26 7.17 -16.92
C LEU A 93 6.52 6.87 -16.10
N SER A 94 7.69 6.96 -16.73
CA SER A 94 8.97 6.64 -16.07
C SER A 94 9.31 7.61 -14.94
N SER A 95 9.01 8.90 -15.12
CA SER A 95 9.26 9.91 -14.08
C SER A 95 8.31 9.72 -12.89
N THR A 96 7.05 9.41 -13.16
CA THR A 96 6.04 9.26 -12.10
C THR A 96 6.14 7.93 -11.35
N VAL A 97 6.74 6.89 -11.94
CA VAL A 97 6.97 5.61 -11.27
C VAL A 97 7.89 5.75 -10.06
N ILE A 98 8.80 6.73 -10.07
CA ILE A 98 9.68 7.04 -8.94
C ILE A 98 8.84 7.43 -7.73
N PHE A 99 7.87 8.32 -7.90
CA PHE A 99 6.98 8.73 -6.81
C PHE A 99 6.08 7.58 -6.33
N LEU A 100 5.62 6.72 -7.24
CA LEU A 100 4.86 5.52 -6.88
C LEU A 100 5.68 4.57 -6.00
N ILE A 101 6.95 4.32 -6.36
CA ILE A 101 7.86 3.46 -5.58
C ILE A 101 8.16 4.08 -4.22
N ILE A 102 8.34 5.40 -4.13
CA ILE A 102 8.48 6.10 -2.84
C ILE A 102 7.21 5.89 -2.00
N SER A 103 6.02 5.99 -2.60
CA SER A 103 4.74 5.74 -1.94
C SER A 103 4.63 4.29 -1.40
N TRP A 104 5.06 3.29 -2.18
CA TRP A 104 5.09 1.89 -1.75
C TRP A 104 6.05 1.67 -0.57
N ASN A 105 7.25 2.25 -0.64
CA ASN A 105 8.22 2.15 0.46
C ASN A 105 7.68 2.81 1.73
N LEU A 106 7.08 4.00 1.60
CA LEU A 106 6.45 4.70 2.72
C LEU A 106 5.32 3.86 3.35
N HIS A 107 4.51 3.18 2.54
CA HIS A 107 3.50 2.26 3.05
C HIS A 107 4.11 1.13 3.89
N ASN A 108 5.20 0.51 3.42
CA ASN A 108 5.86 -0.57 4.13
C ASN A 108 6.44 -0.10 5.47
N VAL A 109 6.98 1.13 5.52
CA VAL A 109 7.43 1.77 6.77
C VAL A 109 6.26 2.07 7.70
N ILE A 110 5.13 2.55 7.19
CA ILE A 110 3.94 2.80 8.02
C ILE A 110 3.38 1.49 8.58
N ALA A 111 3.33 0.42 7.77
CA ALA A 111 2.94 -0.90 8.22
C ALA A 111 3.87 -1.42 9.33
N TRP A 112 5.19 -1.22 9.19
CA TRP A 112 6.16 -1.51 10.25
C TRP A 112 5.86 -0.73 11.54
N MET A 113 5.63 0.57 11.45
CA MET A 113 5.33 1.41 12.63
C MET A 113 4.07 0.95 13.35
N LYS A 114 3.03 0.54 12.60
CA LYS A 114 1.79 -0.01 13.15
C LYS A 114 2.01 -1.37 13.83
N ASN A 115 2.88 -2.19 13.25
CA ASN A 115 3.16 -3.53 13.76
C ASN A 115 4.22 -3.56 14.87
N LYS A 116 5.03 -2.49 14.98
CA LYS A 116 6.15 -2.34 15.93
C LYS A 116 5.80 -2.69 17.38
N PRO A 117 4.64 -2.32 17.95
CA PRO A 117 4.27 -2.69 19.32
C PRO A 117 4.09 -4.20 19.53
N PHE A 118 3.81 -4.97 18.48
CA PHE A 118 3.56 -6.40 18.53
C PHE A 118 4.81 -7.24 18.23
N LEU A 119 5.94 -6.62 17.89
CA LEU A 119 7.17 -7.29 17.46
C LEU A 119 8.26 -7.25 18.54
N SER A 120 9.03 -8.33 18.66
CA SER A 120 10.25 -8.36 19.48
C SER A 120 11.36 -7.48 18.87
N LYS A 121 12.36 -7.08 19.67
CA LYS A 121 13.48 -6.25 19.19
C LYS A 121 14.19 -6.83 17.96
N ARG A 122 14.39 -8.16 17.94
CA ARG A 122 15.01 -8.87 16.80
C ARG A 122 14.12 -8.84 15.56
N ASN A 123 12.84 -9.16 15.71
CA ASN A 123 11.91 -9.20 14.57
C ASN A 123 11.68 -7.81 14.00
N ASN A 124 11.71 -6.78 14.84
CA ASN A 124 11.67 -5.38 14.43
C ASN A 124 12.87 -5.02 13.54
N ALA A 125 14.09 -5.36 13.95
CA ALA A 125 15.31 -5.13 13.16
C ALA A 125 15.28 -5.88 11.82
N ILE A 126 14.79 -7.13 11.79
CA ILE A 126 14.63 -7.90 10.55
C ILE A 126 13.61 -7.23 9.62
N TYR A 127 12.48 -6.76 10.15
CA TYR A 127 11.45 -6.10 9.36
C TYR A 127 12.00 -4.85 8.66
N ILE A 128 12.61 -3.92 9.40
CA ILE A 128 13.12 -2.69 8.79
C ILE A 128 14.37 -2.95 7.93
N GLY A 129 15.23 -3.90 8.34
CA GLY A 129 16.40 -4.31 7.58
C GLY A 129 16.03 -4.87 6.21
N SER A 130 14.97 -5.67 6.12
CA SER A 130 14.49 -6.18 4.82
C SER A 130 13.95 -5.07 3.90
N ILE A 131 13.29 -4.01 4.43
CA ILE A 131 12.89 -2.84 3.63
C ILE A 131 14.12 -2.12 3.05
N ILE A 132 15.20 -2.02 3.81
CA ILE A 132 16.44 -1.39 3.33
C ILE A 132 17.10 -2.26 2.26
N LEU A 133 17.10 -3.59 2.44
CA LEU A 133 17.71 -4.53 1.49
C LEU A 133 17.01 -4.56 0.13
N VAL A 134 15.75 -4.14 0.03
CA VAL A 134 15.02 -4.12 -1.25
C VAL A 134 15.28 -2.86 -2.09
N GLN A 135 15.93 -1.83 -1.54
CA GLN A 135 16.18 -0.58 -2.27
C GLN A 135 17.00 -0.76 -3.57
N PRO A 136 18.05 -1.60 -3.63
CA PRO A 136 18.78 -1.85 -4.88
C PRO A 136 17.91 -2.44 -5.98
N TYR A 137 16.95 -3.30 -5.64
CA TYR A 137 15.99 -3.83 -6.61
C TYR A 137 15.12 -2.69 -7.19
N TRP A 138 14.63 -1.78 -6.36
CA TRP A 138 13.82 -0.66 -6.83
C TRP A 138 14.57 0.30 -7.74
N VAL A 139 15.86 0.53 -7.49
CA VAL A 139 16.73 1.31 -8.39
C VAL A 139 16.86 0.64 -9.75
N LEU A 140 17.08 -0.68 -9.76
CA LEU A 140 17.14 -1.48 -10.99
C LEU A 140 15.81 -1.42 -11.75
N GLU A 141 14.69 -1.57 -11.04
CA GLU A 141 13.35 -1.59 -11.64
C GLU A 141 12.97 -0.23 -12.27
N ILE A 142 13.35 0.89 -11.64
CA ILE A 142 13.17 2.24 -12.23
C ILE A 142 13.92 2.36 -13.56
N TYR A 143 15.17 1.90 -13.60
CA TYR A 143 15.97 1.90 -14.82
C TYR A 143 15.41 0.95 -15.89
N ALA A 144 14.99 -0.25 -15.48
CA ALA A 144 14.36 -1.22 -16.37
C ALA A 144 13.05 -0.68 -16.97
N ASN A 145 12.22 -0.01 -16.17
CA ASN A 145 11.00 0.65 -16.62
C ASN A 145 11.31 1.76 -17.64
N PHE A 146 12.26 2.64 -17.33
CA PHE A 146 12.68 3.71 -18.24
C PHE A 146 13.15 3.17 -19.59
N THR A 147 14.02 2.16 -19.57
CA THR A 147 14.55 1.54 -20.79
C THR A 147 13.47 0.82 -21.58
N TYR A 148 12.53 0.14 -20.93
CA TYR A 148 11.43 -0.56 -21.60
C TYR A 148 10.49 0.38 -22.37
N PHE A 149 10.16 1.55 -21.79
CA PHE A 149 9.20 2.48 -22.39
C PHE A 149 9.83 3.54 -23.32
N ASN A 150 11.11 3.87 -23.14
CA ASN A 150 11.78 4.93 -23.91
C ASN A 150 12.88 4.43 -24.85
N THR A 151 13.27 3.16 -24.75
CA THR A 151 14.33 2.58 -25.58
C THR A 151 13.90 1.24 -26.19
N PRO A 152 14.65 0.68 -27.17
CA PRO A 152 14.32 -0.62 -27.76
C PRO A 152 14.63 -1.82 -26.85
N ASN A 153 15.19 -1.60 -25.65
CA ASN A 153 15.59 -2.67 -24.73
C ASN A 153 14.39 -3.14 -23.90
N THR A 154 13.84 -4.31 -24.25
CA THR A 154 12.67 -4.90 -23.56
C THR A 154 13.03 -6.02 -22.58
N HIS A 155 14.23 -6.61 -22.69
CA HIS A 155 14.59 -7.84 -21.99
C HIS A 155 14.72 -7.64 -20.48
N LEU A 156 15.33 -6.53 -20.06
CA LEU A 156 15.63 -6.28 -18.65
C LEU A 156 14.35 -6.24 -17.80
N PHE A 157 13.38 -5.42 -18.21
CA PHE A 157 12.10 -5.27 -17.50
C PHE A 157 11.29 -6.56 -17.47
N SER A 158 11.22 -7.29 -18.59
CA SER A 158 10.51 -8.58 -18.61
C SER A 158 11.14 -9.62 -17.68
N SER A 159 12.45 -9.58 -17.48
CA SER A 159 13.16 -10.51 -16.58
C SER A 159 13.02 -10.17 -15.09
N THR A 160 12.94 -8.89 -14.74
CA THR A 160 12.86 -8.44 -13.34
C THR A 160 11.43 -8.37 -12.81
N ARG A 161 10.43 -8.27 -13.70
CA ARG A 161 9.01 -8.12 -13.35
C ARG A 161 8.44 -9.20 -12.41
N PRO A 162 8.78 -10.51 -12.53
CA PRO A 162 8.31 -11.52 -11.57
C PRO A 162 8.77 -11.27 -10.13
N LEU A 163 9.91 -10.58 -9.94
CA LEU A 163 10.42 -10.22 -8.62
C LEU A 163 9.67 -9.02 -8.00
N GLU A 164 8.94 -8.24 -8.80
CA GLU A 164 8.27 -7.01 -8.34
C GLU A 164 7.32 -7.28 -7.17
N ALA A 165 6.46 -8.29 -7.30
CA ALA A 165 5.52 -8.66 -6.25
C ALA A 165 6.24 -9.07 -4.95
N VAL A 166 7.35 -9.82 -5.06
CA VAL A 166 8.18 -10.23 -3.92
C VAL A 166 8.91 -9.04 -3.30
N CYS A 167 9.29 -8.04 -4.09
CA CYS A 167 9.97 -6.86 -3.59
C CYS A 167 9.01 -5.76 -3.10
N ARG A 168 7.70 -5.91 -3.34
CA ARG A 168 6.65 -4.94 -2.98
C ARG A 168 5.80 -5.35 -1.79
N ASP A 169 5.35 -6.61 -1.77
CA ASP A 169 4.20 -7.05 -0.96
C ASP A 169 4.48 -7.86 0.32
N PRO A 170 5.65 -8.48 0.58
CA PRO A 170 5.82 -9.36 1.74
C PRO A 170 5.53 -8.72 3.10
N TRP A 171 5.93 -7.46 3.29
CA TRP A 171 5.73 -6.74 4.56
C TRP A 171 4.25 -6.53 4.87
N TRP A 172 3.45 -6.28 3.83
CA TRP A 172 2.01 -6.15 3.97
C TRP A 172 1.37 -7.49 4.35
N ILE A 173 1.73 -8.56 3.65
CA ILE A 173 1.25 -9.92 3.94
C ILE A 173 1.59 -10.30 5.38
N PHE A 174 2.85 -10.09 5.79
CA PHE A 174 3.29 -10.35 7.16
C PHE A 174 2.50 -9.53 8.19
N THR A 175 2.30 -8.23 7.94
CA THR A 175 1.55 -7.36 8.86
C THR A 175 0.10 -7.81 8.99
N ALA A 176 -0.54 -8.18 7.88
CA ALA A 176 -1.89 -8.72 7.91
C ALA A 176 -1.98 -10.02 8.71
N ILE A 177 -1.13 -11.00 8.40
CA ILE A 177 -1.12 -12.29 9.10
C ILE A 177 -0.81 -12.09 10.59
N ASN A 178 0.15 -11.24 10.93
CA ASN A 178 0.49 -10.97 12.33
C ASN A 178 -0.69 -10.32 13.08
N LEU A 179 -1.44 -9.43 12.43
CA LEU A 179 -2.64 -8.83 13.03
C LEU A 179 -3.71 -9.91 13.30
N PHE A 180 -4.03 -10.74 12.30
CA PHE A 180 -4.98 -11.85 12.47
C PHE A 180 -4.52 -12.84 13.56
N TRP A 181 -3.22 -13.15 13.60
CA TRP A 181 -2.64 -14.02 14.62
C TRP A 181 -2.82 -13.44 16.02
N ASN A 182 -2.46 -12.17 16.22
CA ASN A 182 -2.62 -11.53 17.53
C ASN A 182 -4.08 -11.44 17.96
N ILE A 183 -5.01 -11.16 17.04
CA ILE A 183 -6.45 -11.16 17.33
C ILE A 183 -6.90 -12.54 17.84
N LYS A 184 -6.56 -13.61 17.12
CA LYS A 184 -6.99 -14.97 17.46
C LYS A 184 -6.38 -15.47 18.76
N TYR A 185 -5.08 -15.26 18.96
CA TYR A 185 -4.33 -15.90 20.04
C TYR A 185 -4.14 -15.04 21.30
N ARG A 186 -4.08 -13.70 21.18
CA ARG A 186 -3.92 -12.83 22.36
C ARG A 186 -5.22 -12.31 22.91
N TYR A 187 -6.24 -12.13 22.07
CA TYR A 187 -7.50 -11.55 22.50
C TYR A 187 -8.66 -12.55 22.50
N GLU A 188 -8.44 -13.79 22.00
CA GLU A 188 -9.42 -14.89 21.97
C GLU A 188 -10.80 -14.56 21.34
N PHE A 189 -10.93 -13.43 20.64
CA PHE A 189 -12.17 -13.03 20.02
C PHE A 189 -12.37 -13.71 18.67
N LYS A 190 -13.60 -14.14 18.40
CA LYS A 190 -13.97 -14.57 17.05
C LYS A 190 -14.12 -13.35 16.13
N PRO A 191 -13.74 -13.42 14.84
CA PRO A 191 -13.87 -12.29 13.91
C PRO A 191 -15.28 -11.68 13.85
N LEU A 192 -16.32 -12.50 14.01
CA LEU A 192 -17.72 -12.05 14.03
C LEU A 192 -18.07 -11.24 15.29
N GLU A 193 -17.51 -11.59 16.45
CA GLU A 193 -17.71 -10.84 17.70
C GLU A 193 -17.06 -9.47 17.59
N ILE A 194 -15.88 -9.41 16.95
CA ILE A 194 -15.17 -8.15 16.72
C ILE A 194 -15.93 -7.23 15.78
N ILE A 195 -16.53 -7.75 14.70
CA ILE A 195 -17.37 -6.96 13.79
C ILE A 195 -18.59 -6.38 14.53
N ARG A 196 -19.15 -7.15 15.47
CA ARG A 196 -20.30 -6.70 16.27
C ARG A 196 -19.92 -5.58 17.27
N ILE A 197 -18.72 -5.66 17.85
CA ILE A 197 -18.21 -4.67 18.81
C ILE A 197 -17.71 -3.41 18.09
N SER A 198 -17.01 -3.57 16.97
CA SER A 198 -16.46 -2.49 16.15
C SER A 198 -16.60 -2.80 14.66
N PRO A 199 -17.70 -2.35 14.01
CA PRO A 199 -17.92 -2.61 12.59
C PRO A 199 -16.81 -2.01 11.70
N ARG A 200 -16.19 -0.92 12.13
CA ARG A 200 -15.06 -0.29 11.43
C ARG A 200 -13.80 -1.16 11.44
N PHE A 201 -13.52 -1.83 12.54
CA PHE A 201 -12.43 -2.81 12.60
C PHE A 201 -12.74 -4.05 11.73
N GLY A 202 -14.03 -4.40 11.60
CA GLY A 202 -14.47 -5.38 10.60
C GLY A 202 -14.11 -5.00 9.16
N LEU A 203 -14.44 -3.77 8.76
CA LEU A 203 -14.10 -3.22 7.44
C LEU A 203 -12.58 -3.21 7.19
N LEU A 204 -11.80 -2.90 8.24
CA LEU A 204 -10.35 -2.97 8.19
C LEU A 204 -9.85 -4.37 7.80
N LEU A 205 -10.28 -5.41 8.53
CA LEU A 205 -9.88 -6.80 8.29
C LEU A 205 -10.35 -7.33 6.94
N LEU A 206 -11.56 -6.93 6.51
CA LEU A 206 -12.09 -7.25 5.20
C LEU A 206 -11.22 -6.64 4.10
N SER A 207 -10.88 -5.36 4.21
CA SER A 207 -10.00 -4.67 3.27
C SER A 207 -8.61 -5.31 3.19
N MET A 208 -8.04 -5.70 4.34
CA MET A 208 -6.77 -6.44 4.36
C MET A 208 -6.88 -7.78 3.63
N SER A 209 -7.94 -8.54 3.87
CA SER A 209 -8.18 -9.82 3.20
C SER A 209 -8.33 -9.67 1.68
N LEU A 210 -9.14 -8.70 1.24
CA LEU A 210 -9.32 -8.39 -0.18
C LEU A 210 -8.02 -7.98 -0.83
N SER A 211 -7.20 -7.14 -0.18
CA SER A 211 -5.90 -6.74 -0.71
C SER A 211 -4.96 -7.93 -0.94
N ILE A 212 -4.96 -8.93 -0.05
CA ILE A 212 -4.15 -10.14 -0.20
C ILE A 212 -4.64 -11.00 -1.36
N ILE A 213 -5.96 -11.14 -1.52
CA ILE A 213 -6.54 -11.85 -2.67
C ILE A 213 -6.08 -11.20 -3.97
N PHE A 214 -6.16 -9.87 -4.07
CA PHE A 214 -5.69 -9.15 -5.25
C PHE A 214 -4.18 -9.28 -5.48
N ILE A 215 -3.35 -9.33 -4.44
CA ILE A 215 -1.91 -9.61 -4.56
C ILE A 215 -1.66 -11.02 -5.11
N ILE A 216 -2.43 -12.02 -4.68
CA ILE A 216 -2.30 -13.39 -5.18
C ILE A 216 -2.67 -13.44 -6.67
N VAL A 217 -3.80 -12.83 -7.05
CA VAL A 217 -4.23 -12.77 -8.46
C VAL A 217 -3.22 -12.00 -9.31
N ASP A 218 -2.68 -10.90 -8.78
CA ASP A 218 -1.62 -10.11 -9.40
C ASP A 218 -0.38 -10.98 -9.68
N LEU A 219 0.11 -11.72 -8.68
CA LEU A 219 1.24 -12.62 -8.82
C LEU A 219 0.97 -13.71 -9.87
N LEU A 220 -0.21 -14.35 -9.82
CA LEU A 220 -0.59 -15.40 -10.76
C LEU A 220 -0.69 -14.88 -12.21
N SER A 221 -1.06 -13.62 -12.39
CA SER A 221 -1.16 -12.99 -13.72
C SER A 221 0.19 -12.55 -14.32
N VAL A 222 1.22 -12.37 -13.48
CA VAL A 222 2.60 -12.11 -13.94
C VAL A 222 3.32 -13.43 -14.27
N THR A 223 2.88 -14.55 -13.70
CA THR A 223 3.33 -15.89 -14.07
C THR A 223 2.57 -16.44 -15.29
N PRO A 224 3.11 -17.42 -16.04
CA PRO A 224 2.42 -18.03 -17.19
C PRO A 224 1.16 -18.83 -16.80
N VAL A 225 0.78 -18.87 -15.52
CA VAL A 225 -0.35 -19.64 -14.99
C VAL A 225 -1.69 -19.03 -15.41
N ILE A 226 -1.80 -17.70 -15.47
CA ILE A 226 -3.00 -17.03 -15.96
C ILE A 226 -2.61 -16.13 -17.13
N PRO A 227 -3.04 -16.42 -18.38
CA PRO A 227 -2.75 -15.62 -19.55
C PRO A 227 -3.62 -14.36 -19.60
N ILE A 228 -3.56 -13.54 -18.54
CA ILE A 228 -4.00 -12.15 -18.60
C ILE A 228 -2.87 -11.43 -19.34
N GLY A 229 -3.19 -10.68 -20.40
CA GLY A 229 -2.17 -10.00 -21.20
C GLY A 229 -1.30 -9.04 -20.36
N VAL A 230 -0.40 -8.30 -21.03
CA VAL A 230 0.60 -7.39 -20.40
C VAL A 230 -0.01 -6.37 -19.40
N ILE A 231 -1.30 -6.06 -19.54
CA ILE A 231 -2.02 -5.12 -18.68
C ILE A 231 -2.76 -5.86 -17.57
N ASN A 232 -2.30 -5.63 -16.35
CA ASN A 232 -2.81 -6.26 -15.15
C ASN A 232 -3.34 -5.18 -14.19
N PRO A 233 -4.67 -5.12 -13.93
CA PRO A 233 -5.27 -4.13 -13.03
C PRO A 233 -5.24 -4.55 -11.55
N PHE A 234 -4.89 -5.80 -11.23
CA PHE A 234 -5.07 -6.38 -9.89
C PHE A 234 -4.15 -5.74 -8.84
N TRP A 235 -2.91 -5.39 -9.17
CA TRP A 235 -2.06 -4.60 -8.25
C TRP A 235 -2.68 -3.24 -7.89
N LYS A 236 -3.41 -2.59 -8.80
CA LYS A 236 -4.07 -1.30 -8.54
C LYS A 236 -5.18 -1.48 -7.50
N PHE A 237 -5.96 -2.55 -7.63
CA PHE A 237 -6.95 -2.91 -6.61
C PHE A 237 -6.31 -3.25 -5.28
N ALA A 238 -5.25 -4.07 -5.27
CA ALA A 238 -4.49 -4.36 -4.05
C ALA A 238 -4.01 -3.06 -3.39
N PHE A 239 -3.49 -2.12 -4.17
CA PHE A 239 -3.03 -0.82 -3.68
C PHE A 239 -4.17 0.03 -3.08
N ILE A 240 -5.33 0.09 -3.75
CA ILE A 240 -6.52 0.80 -3.24
C ILE A 240 -6.92 0.23 -1.87
N PHE A 241 -7.07 -1.10 -1.74
CA PHE A 241 -7.48 -1.71 -0.47
C PHE A 241 -6.43 -1.52 0.63
N LYS A 242 -5.13 -1.57 0.30
CA LYS A 242 -4.06 -1.23 1.26
C LYS A 242 -4.18 0.19 1.78
N CYS A 243 -4.36 1.15 0.88
CA CYS A 243 -4.55 2.56 1.24
C CYS A 243 -5.84 2.76 2.04
N PHE A 244 -6.91 2.04 1.71
CA PHE A 244 -8.18 2.12 2.43
C PHE A 244 -8.06 1.60 3.86
N THR A 245 -7.37 0.47 4.05
CA THR A 245 -7.02 -0.03 5.38
C THR A 245 -6.25 1.03 6.16
N ASP A 246 -5.27 1.69 5.53
CA ASP A 246 -4.49 2.74 6.18
C ASP A 246 -5.34 3.93 6.66
N THR A 247 -6.33 4.35 5.89
CA THR A 247 -7.29 5.42 6.25
C THR A 247 -8.18 5.01 7.43
N ILE A 248 -8.63 3.75 7.49
CA ILE A 248 -9.49 3.25 8.59
C ILE A 248 -8.71 3.13 9.92
N VAL A 249 -7.43 2.73 9.89
CA VAL A 249 -6.64 2.51 11.13
C VAL A 249 -6.44 3.77 11.97
N LEU A 250 -6.42 4.96 11.36
CA LEU A 250 -5.95 6.19 11.99
C LEU A 250 -6.74 6.61 13.24
N ASP A 251 -8.02 6.25 13.35
CA ASP A 251 -8.89 6.73 14.43
C ASP A 251 -9.37 5.64 15.42
N ASP A 252 -9.37 4.37 15.00
CA ASP A 252 -10.15 3.34 15.69
C ASP A 252 -9.33 2.21 16.32
N PHE A 253 -8.04 2.03 16.01
CA PHE A 253 -7.28 0.92 16.62
C PHE A 253 -7.12 1.09 18.14
N LYS A 254 -6.74 2.29 18.58
CA LYS A 254 -6.59 2.60 20.01
C LYS A 254 -7.95 2.65 20.70
N THR A 255 -8.94 3.29 20.08
CA THR A 255 -10.32 3.36 20.61
C THR A 255 -10.96 1.98 20.71
N ALA A 256 -10.75 1.09 19.74
CA ALA A 256 -11.26 -0.28 19.79
C ALA A 256 -10.54 -1.12 20.84
N LEU A 257 -9.21 -0.99 20.96
CA LEU A 257 -8.44 -1.67 22.01
C LEU A 257 -8.86 -1.21 23.40
N ASP A 258 -9.04 0.10 23.59
CA ASP A 258 -9.50 0.68 24.86
C ASP A 258 -10.91 0.18 25.19
N LYS A 259 -11.83 0.11 24.22
CA LYS A 259 -13.17 -0.47 24.40
C LYS A 259 -13.13 -1.95 24.78
N LEU A 260 -12.26 -2.73 24.14
CA LEU A 260 -12.08 -4.16 24.44
C LEU A 260 -11.53 -4.37 25.85
N ASN A 261 -10.61 -3.52 26.31
CA ASN A 261 -10.07 -3.56 27.68
C ASN A 261 -11.11 -3.16 28.75
N THR A 262 -12.08 -2.31 28.41
CA THR A 262 -13.16 -1.89 29.33
C THR A 262 -14.40 -2.78 29.31
N THR A 263 -14.40 -3.87 28.52
CA THR A 263 -15.57 -4.77 28.43
C THR A 263 -15.58 -5.72 29.65
N PRO A 264 -16.73 -5.96 30.32
CA PRO A 264 -16.81 -6.77 31.54
C PRO A 264 -16.20 -8.18 31.45
N ASP A 265 -16.22 -8.78 30.26
CA ASP A 265 -15.65 -10.11 29.98
C ASP A 265 -14.11 -10.15 30.09
N ALA A 266 -13.42 -9.01 29.99
CA ALA A 266 -11.96 -8.90 30.18
C ALA A 266 -11.59 -8.73 31.66
N GLU A 267 -12.36 -7.95 32.42
CA GLU A 267 -12.19 -7.80 33.87
C GLU A 267 -12.50 -9.11 34.61
N ALA A 268 -13.53 -9.85 34.17
CA ALA A 268 -13.87 -11.17 34.73
C ALA A 268 -12.78 -12.24 34.50
N ARG A 269 -11.94 -12.09 33.46
CA ARG A 269 -10.81 -13.02 33.17
C ARG A 269 -9.52 -12.65 33.90
N GLN A 270 -9.33 -11.38 34.29
CA GLN A 270 -8.21 -10.97 35.15
C GLN A 270 -8.51 -11.19 36.64
N GLY A 271 -9.78 -11.16 37.05
CA GLY A 271 -10.22 -11.43 38.42
C GLY A 271 -10.23 -12.90 38.85
N SER A 272 -9.94 -13.87 37.96
CA SER A 272 -9.82 -15.30 38.32
C SER A 272 -8.39 -15.77 38.57
N PHE A 273 -7.42 -14.87 38.50
CA PHE A 273 -6.00 -15.12 38.80
C PHE A 273 -5.51 -14.43 40.09
N LEU A 274 -6.44 -13.94 40.91
CA LEU A 274 -6.22 -13.54 42.31
C LEU A 274 -7.20 -14.32 43.19
#